data_AF-A0A090N5K4-F1
#
_entry.id   AF-A0A090N5K4-F1
#
_cell.length_a   1.000
_cell.length_b   1.000
_cell.length_c   1.000
_cell.angle_alpha   90.00
_cell.angle_beta   90.00
_cell.angle_gamma   90.00
#
_symmetry.space_group_name_H-M   'P 1'
#
loop_
_entity.id
_entity.type
_entity.pdbx_description
1 polymer ?
#
loop_
_entity_poly.entity_id
_entity_poly.type
_entity_poly.pdbx_seq_one_letter_code
_entity_poly.pdbx_strand_id
1 'polypeptide(L)'
;MSDHSDQGSSPIKPTGRASPLFVGEILRLVAEELGQRTKEDMRYKNAGSLASLAATCKFIASHLEPILYAQDLKEKKFKGLKHAVHFCGDRLAVTILRKYPQRLLKDNVNANLGVTSRPARRDDTAFTMLHVAAARQLYDTIKKLHMLDAKWLYAKNFRSVLPASSQQELDQEQQKSFPGLQNILYGMFWAPNFVPMIHQDSYTCDILAEYWPKSSRFVGKFNYPTSIGGDDRMTLLHLAVYRYPSQHSVKLIQEVTQDHPELNPLPVGDYRGSVHHLAVVAQNGKALEYLLHEVMDDQIYYVDNRGYNPLHLAVELCLQGDGVPGPNGQSGSTRLLNVLLSLKHRINPAMPQTMAPYKTPVMIVARMIHLDWSGRSALIKKLLDQLINLEKRYAEAWGLGSISFSINRPDADGKTVLGHITSAILDSPPSKGNKALENLFKKMVQEHRADINLDANQFPSPQIRAYVPSIKWRADRAQGFTHFKRIIEELGGRLHQAELDNTMARTPASPFPDQRHLPQLPANHPYAMPGPFNDAFVPLSPTEVAARSAAQARRHHVQAQTRALVETHDSGSIDQQTFTTFWTSLNGASHTG
;
A
#
# COMPACT_ATOMS: atom_id res chain seq x y z
N MET A 1 83.00 -2.32 -11.94
CA MET A 1 81.67 -1.71 -12.08
C MET A 1 80.77 -2.74 -12.74
N SER A 2 80.05 -3.47 -11.91
CA SER A 2 79.16 -4.57 -12.30
C SER A 2 78.36 -4.88 -11.05
N ASP A 3 77.04 -4.71 -11.12
CA ASP A 3 76.13 -5.78 -10.70
C ASP A 3 74.71 -5.51 -11.21
N HIS A 4 74.19 -6.58 -11.80
CA HIS A 4 72.88 -6.71 -12.41
C HIS A 4 71.85 -7.14 -11.37
N SER A 5 70.64 -6.58 -11.50
CA SER A 5 69.33 -7.22 -11.25
C SER A 5 69.09 -7.94 -9.91
N ASP A 6 68.44 -7.24 -8.98
CA ASP A 6 67.63 -7.88 -7.94
C ASP A 6 66.14 -7.82 -8.32
N GLN A 7 65.56 -8.99 -8.55
CA GLN A 7 64.13 -9.22 -8.68
C GLN A 7 63.48 -9.16 -7.29
N GLY A 8 62.93 -8.00 -6.93
CA GLY A 8 62.04 -7.87 -5.78
C GLY A 8 60.63 -8.35 -6.09
N SER A 9 60.38 -9.65 -5.93
CA SER A 9 59.03 -10.22 -5.90
C SER A 9 58.18 -9.52 -4.84
N SER A 10 57.05 -8.95 -5.26
CA SER A 10 56.05 -8.36 -4.37
C SER A 10 55.59 -9.37 -3.31
N PRO A 11 55.32 -8.95 -2.06
CA PRO A 11 54.82 -9.86 -1.05
C PRO A 11 53.44 -10.38 -1.47
N ILE A 12 53.37 -11.69 -1.64
CA ILE A 12 52.12 -12.45 -1.74
C ILE A 12 51.27 -12.05 -0.52
N LYS A 13 50.16 -11.34 -0.77
CA LYS A 13 49.14 -11.12 0.27
C LYS A 13 48.69 -12.49 0.77
N PRO A 14 48.79 -12.80 2.07
CA PRO A 14 48.34 -14.08 2.58
C PRO A 14 46.82 -14.18 2.36
N THR A 15 46.44 -15.24 1.66
CA THR A 15 45.10 -15.83 1.66
C THR A 15 44.60 -15.97 3.11
N GLY A 16 43.29 -15.72 3.30
CA GLY A 16 42.68 -15.44 4.60
C GLY A 16 43.11 -16.38 5.74
N ARG A 17 43.52 -15.79 6.87
CA ARG A 17 43.78 -16.52 8.11
C ARG A 17 42.55 -17.36 8.49
N ALA A 18 42.72 -18.66 8.66
CA ALA A 18 41.70 -19.56 9.21
C ALA A 18 41.21 -19.02 10.56
N SER A 19 39.89 -18.96 10.75
CA SER A 19 39.30 -18.45 11.99
C SER A 19 39.66 -19.39 13.16
N PRO A 20 40.11 -18.86 14.32
CA PRO A 20 40.41 -19.68 15.51
C PRO A 20 39.25 -20.56 15.97
N LEU A 21 38.01 -20.19 15.61
CA LEU A 21 36.78 -20.95 15.89
C LEU A 21 36.77 -22.34 15.26
N PHE A 22 37.49 -22.56 14.17
CA PHE A 22 37.53 -23.85 13.47
C PHE A 22 38.72 -24.72 13.88
N VAL A 23 39.57 -24.27 14.81
CA VAL A 23 40.73 -25.04 15.30
C VAL A 23 40.26 -26.34 15.97
N GLY A 24 39.15 -26.32 16.71
CA GLY A 24 38.56 -27.54 17.28
C GLY A 24 38.08 -28.53 16.21
N GLU A 25 37.45 -28.05 15.14
CA GLU A 25 36.98 -28.89 14.03
C GLU A 25 38.14 -29.43 13.19
N ILE A 26 39.18 -28.63 12.94
CA ILE A 26 40.42 -29.05 12.28
C ILE A 26 41.13 -30.13 13.10
N LEU A 27 41.25 -29.93 14.43
CA LEU A 27 41.84 -30.92 15.33
C LEU A 27 41.02 -32.22 15.36
N ARG A 28 39.70 -32.13 15.21
CA ARG A 28 38.81 -33.30 15.14
C ARG A 28 38.94 -34.05 13.81
N LEU A 29 39.00 -33.33 12.68
CA LEU A 29 39.25 -33.90 11.35
C LEU A 29 40.63 -34.57 11.28
N VAL A 30 41.66 -33.95 11.87
CA VAL A 30 42.98 -34.55 12.03
C VAL A 30 42.89 -35.84 12.87
N ALA A 31 42.15 -35.84 13.97
CA ALA A 31 41.95 -37.04 14.78
C ALA A 31 41.16 -38.16 14.07
N GLU A 32 40.19 -37.82 13.21
CA GLU A 32 39.41 -38.76 12.40
C GLU A 32 40.25 -39.38 11.27
N GLU A 33 41.00 -38.56 10.52
CA GLU A 33 41.92 -38.98 9.46
C GLU A 33 43.05 -39.87 10.02
N LEU A 34 43.64 -39.48 11.15
CA LEU A 34 44.65 -40.30 11.84
C LEU A 34 44.06 -41.64 12.31
N GLY A 35 42.78 -41.68 12.68
CA GLY A 35 42.04 -42.88 13.07
C GLY A 35 41.65 -43.80 11.90
N GLN A 36 41.42 -43.24 10.70
CA GLN A 36 41.18 -44.01 9.48
C GLN A 36 42.47 -44.62 8.93
N ARG A 37 43.56 -43.83 8.85
CA ARG A 37 44.88 -44.32 8.38
C ARG A 37 45.48 -45.42 9.26
N THR A 38 45.18 -45.42 10.56
CA THR A 38 45.58 -46.50 11.47
C THR A 38 44.84 -47.82 11.22
N LYS A 39 43.65 -47.79 10.61
CA LYS A 39 42.88 -48.99 10.25
C LYS A 39 43.31 -49.59 8.91
N GLU A 40 43.86 -48.77 8.00
CA GLU A 40 44.13 -49.15 6.60
C GLU A 40 45.57 -49.62 6.33
N ASP A 41 46.60 -49.14 7.05
CA ASP A 41 48.01 -49.53 6.82
C ASP A 41 48.69 -50.06 8.11
N MET A 42 49.18 -51.30 8.03
CA MET A 42 49.82 -52.06 9.12
C MET A 42 51.12 -51.43 9.65
N ARG A 43 51.72 -50.47 8.93
CA ARG A 43 52.92 -49.73 9.38
C ARG A 43 52.64 -48.73 10.51
N TYR A 44 51.38 -48.37 10.76
CA TYR A 44 50.98 -47.47 11.84
C TYR A 44 50.67 -48.18 13.17
N LYS A 45 51.15 -49.42 13.36
CA LYS A 45 50.94 -50.28 14.54
C LYS A 45 51.54 -49.81 15.87
N ASN A 46 52.01 -48.57 15.99
CA ASN A 46 52.09 -47.89 17.30
C ASN A 46 50.72 -47.30 17.64
N ALA A 47 49.70 -48.17 17.72
CA ALA A 47 48.30 -47.81 17.95
C ALA A 47 48.11 -46.95 19.22
N GLY A 48 48.98 -47.12 20.22
CA GLY A 48 48.97 -46.30 21.44
C GLY A 48 49.31 -44.83 21.23
N SER A 49 50.28 -44.47 20.39
CA SER A 49 50.70 -43.06 20.23
C SER A 49 49.75 -42.28 19.32
N LEU A 50 49.22 -42.90 18.27
CA LEU A 50 48.24 -42.28 17.38
C LEU A 50 46.84 -42.20 18.01
N ALA A 51 46.41 -43.23 18.76
CA ALA A 51 45.20 -43.13 19.57
C ALA A 51 45.35 -42.10 20.70
N SER A 52 46.52 -42.01 21.34
CA SER A 52 46.81 -40.97 22.34
C SER A 52 46.86 -39.57 21.72
N LEU A 53 47.40 -39.41 20.51
CA LEU A 53 47.40 -38.14 19.78
C LEU A 53 45.98 -37.75 19.39
N ALA A 54 45.18 -38.69 18.84
CA ALA A 54 43.77 -38.45 18.54
C ALA A 54 42.96 -38.12 19.80
N ALA A 55 43.22 -38.80 20.92
CA ALA A 55 42.61 -38.50 22.22
C ALA A 55 43.04 -37.13 22.76
N THR A 56 44.31 -36.76 22.58
CA THR A 56 44.85 -35.44 22.97
C THR A 56 44.25 -34.33 22.12
N CYS A 57 44.14 -34.52 20.81
CA CYS A 57 43.46 -33.58 19.91
C CYS A 57 41.98 -33.42 20.28
N LYS A 58 41.27 -34.53 20.59
CA LYS A 58 39.88 -34.49 21.10
C LYS A 58 39.77 -33.77 22.44
N PHE A 59 40.69 -34.04 23.36
CA PHE A 59 40.75 -33.39 24.68
C PHE A 59 40.96 -31.89 24.53
N ILE A 60 41.97 -31.46 23.75
CA ILE A 60 42.26 -30.05 23.47
C ILE A 60 41.06 -29.39 22.79
N ALA A 61 40.47 -30.02 21.77
CA ALA A 61 39.29 -29.49 21.09
C ALA A 61 38.11 -29.31 22.07
N SER A 62 37.82 -30.31 22.91
CA SER A 62 36.73 -30.25 23.90
C SER A 62 36.91 -29.17 24.97
N HIS A 63 38.16 -28.80 25.30
CA HIS A 63 38.46 -27.73 26.26
C HIS A 63 38.48 -26.35 25.61
N LEU A 64 38.96 -26.24 24.37
CA LEU A 64 39.02 -24.98 23.63
C LEU A 64 37.66 -24.55 23.09
N GLU A 65 36.82 -25.48 22.61
CA GLU A 65 35.53 -25.17 22.01
C GLU A 65 34.65 -24.27 22.90
N PRO A 66 34.35 -24.61 24.17
CA PRO A 66 33.51 -23.77 25.03
C PRO A 66 34.10 -22.37 25.26
N ILE A 67 35.43 -22.26 25.37
CA ILE A 67 36.13 -20.98 25.56
C ILE A 67 35.97 -20.12 24.30
N LEU A 68 36.22 -20.69 23.12
CA LEU A 68 36.11 -20.00 21.84
C LEU A 68 34.67 -19.54 21.55
N TYR A 69 33.67 -20.39 21.83
CA TYR A 69 32.26 -20.01 21.70
C TYR A 69 31.84 -18.93 22.71
N ALA A 70 32.31 -19.00 23.96
CA ALA A 70 32.06 -17.96 24.95
C ALA A 70 32.70 -16.61 24.53
N GLN A 71 33.92 -16.66 23.98
CA GLN A 71 34.66 -15.49 23.54
C GLN A 71 34.02 -14.84 22.30
N ASP A 72 33.49 -15.63 21.37
CA ASP A 72 32.73 -15.14 20.20
C ASP A 72 31.53 -14.27 20.61
N LEU A 73 30.85 -14.61 21.70
CA LEU A 73 29.74 -13.83 22.27
C LEU A 73 30.23 -12.62 23.06
N LYS A 74 31.22 -12.80 23.94
CA LYS A 74 31.76 -11.71 24.79
C LYS A 74 32.36 -10.57 23.96
N GLU A 75 33.05 -10.92 22.87
CA GLU A 75 33.66 -9.95 21.95
C GLU A 75 32.68 -9.42 20.89
N LYS A 76 31.42 -9.87 20.92
CA LYS A 76 30.37 -9.50 19.94
C LYS A 76 30.80 -9.73 18.49
N LYS A 77 31.61 -10.77 18.25
CA LYS A 77 32.09 -11.14 16.91
C LYS A 77 31.05 -11.98 16.15
N PHE A 78 30.29 -12.81 16.88
CA PHE A 78 29.18 -13.64 16.38
C PHE A 78 29.51 -14.48 15.13
N LYS A 79 30.78 -14.85 14.93
CA LYS A 79 31.25 -15.55 13.74
C LYS A 79 30.70 -16.98 13.69
N GLY A 80 30.68 -17.68 14.82
CA GLY A 80 30.15 -19.05 14.88
C GLY A 80 28.63 -19.07 14.76
N LEU A 81 27.93 -18.07 15.31
CA LEU A 81 26.49 -17.90 15.12
C LEU A 81 26.13 -17.66 13.66
N LYS A 82 26.83 -16.72 13.00
CA LYS A 82 26.68 -16.48 11.55
C LYS A 82 26.95 -17.74 10.76
N HIS A 83 27.99 -18.50 11.12
CA HIS A 83 28.32 -19.73 10.43
C HIS A 83 27.21 -20.78 10.54
N ALA A 84 26.70 -21.01 11.76
CA ALA A 84 25.63 -21.94 12.02
C ALA A 84 24.38 -21.64 11.17
N VAL A 85 23.95 -20.37 11.10
CA VAL A 85 22.71 -20.03 10.41
C VAL A 85 22.86 -19.75 8.91
N HIS A 86 24.03 -19.32 8.40
CA HIS A 86 24.21 -19.02 6.96
C HIS A 86 24.79 -20.16 6.14
N PHE A 87 25.65 -21.00 6.72
CA PHE A 87 26.41 -21.99 5.95
C PHE A 87 26.06 -23.43 6.28
N CYS A 88 25.53 -23.70 7.47
CA CYS A 88 25.15 -25.06 7.86
C CYS A 88 23.70 -25.38 7.45
N GLY A 89 23.41 -26.68 7.33
CA GLY A 89 22.04 -27.21 7.33
C GLY A 89 21.48 -27.28 8.75
N ASP A 90 20.16 -27.48 8.86
CA ASP A 90 19.39 -27.29 10.10
C ASP A 90 19.93 -28.09 11.30
N ARG A 91 20.12 -29.41 11.13
CA ARG A 91 20.66 -30.28 12.17
C ARG A 91 22.04 -29.84 12.68
N LEU A 92 22.91 -29.41 11.78
CA LEU A 92 24.26 -28.96 12.12
C LEU A 92 24.22 -27.59 12.81
N ALA A 93 23.35 -26.69 12.36
CA ALA A 93 23.11 -25.40 13.01
C ALA A 93 22.68 -25.59 14.47
N VAL A 94 21.71 -26.47 14.74
CA VAL A 94 21.29 -26.82 16.11
C VAL A 94 22.44 -27.41 16.92
N THR A 95 23.26 -28.26 16.32
CA THR A 95 24.43 -28.86 16.98
C THR A 95 25.42 -27.78 17.42
N ILE A 96 25.73 -26.81 16.54
CA ILE A 96 26.62 -25.69 16.87
C ILE A 96 26.00 -24.81 17.96
N LEU A 97 24.72 -24.47 17.86
CA LEU A 97 24.03 -23.65 18.87
C LEU A 97 24.03 -24.32 20.26
N ARG A 98 24.02 -25.66 20.33
CA ARG A 98 24.12 -26.40 21.60
C ARG A 98 25.51 -26.34 22.23
N LYS A 99 26.56 -26.01 21.48
CA LYS A 99 27.92 -25.87 22.00
C LYS A 99 28.16 -24.54 22.73
N TYR A 100 27.38 -23.50 22.43
CA TYR A 100 27.49 -22.22 23.11
C TYR A 100 26.99 -22.29 24.56
N PRO A 101 27.63 -21.58 25.51
CA PRO A 101 27.12 -21.48 26.87
C PRO A 101 25.72 -20.87 26.89
N GLN A 102 24.72 -21.63 27.36
CA GLN A 102 23.30 -21.30 27.19
C GLN A 102 22.93 -19.90 27.74
N ARG A 103 23.45 -19.51 28.91
CA ARG A 103 23.18 -18.18 29.49
C ARG A 103 23.67 -17.05 28.58
N LEU A 104 24.91 -17.14 28.12
CA LEU A 104 25.49 -16.14 27.20
C LEU A 104 24.76 -16.14 25.86
N LEU A 105 24.37 -17.31 25.35
CA LEU A 105 23.64 -17.41 24.09
C LEU A 105 22.26 -16.75 24.18
N LYS A 106 21.53 -16.94 25.28
CA LYS A 106 20.23 -16.27 25.50
C LYS A 106 20.36 -14.75 25.45
N ASP A 107 21.38 -14.19 26.09
CA ASP A 107 21.62 -12.74 26.08
C ASP A 107 21.96 -12.18 24.68
N ASN A 108 22.41 -13.04 23.77
CA ASN A 108 22.86 -12.66 22.43
C ASN A 108 22.01 -13.26 21.30
N VAL A 109 20.92 -13.97 21.60
CA VAL A 109 20.10 -14.65 20.58
C VAL A 109 19.48 -13.67 19.58
N ASN A 110 19.23 -12.45 20.04
CA ASN A 110 18.66 -11.33 19.29
C ASN A 110 19.72 -10.36 18.76
N ALA A 111 21.01 -10.71 18.81
CA ALA A 111 22.07 -9.87 18.32
C ALA A 111 21.90 -9.55 16.83
N ASN A 112 22.22 -8.32 16.45
CA ASN A 112 22.26 -7.94 15.04
C ASN A 112 23.45 -8.61 14.36
N LEU A 113 23.18 -9.42 13.35
CA LEU A 113 24.18 -10.09 12.52
C LEU A 113 24.53 -9.30 11.25
N GLY A 114 23.83 -8.20 10.97
CA GLY A 114 24.10 -7.33 9.83
C GLY A 114 25.35 -6.47 9.96
N VAL A 115 25.53 -5.56 9.00
CA VAL A 115 26.62 -4.57 8.94
C VAL A 115 26.02 -3.19 9.15
N THR A 116 26.48 -2.50 10.19
CA THR A 116 26.03 -1.15 10.53
C THR A 116 27.19 -0.17 10.46
N SER A 117 27.06 0.87 9.64
CA SER A 117 28.03 1.94 9.50
C SER A 117 27.77 3.06 10.51
N ARG A 118 28.81 3.85 10.83
CA ARG A 118 28.66 5.15 11.53
C ARG A 118 29.34 6.24 10.69
N PRO A 119 28.59 7.24 10.17
CA PRO A 119 27.14 7.41 10.25
C PRO A 119 26.37 6.31 9.48
N ALA A 120 25.09 6.15 9.77
CA ALA A 120 24.25 5.13 9.16
C ALA A 120 24.15 5.33 7.64
N ARG A 121 24.30 4.25 6.86
CA ARG A 121 24.22 4.27 5.39
C ARG A 121 22.96 3.56 4.91
N ARG A 122 22.58 3.85 3.66
CA ARG A 122 21.44 3.20 2.99
C ARG A 122 21.61 1.68 2.96
N ASP A 123 22.84 1.23 2.73
CA ASP A 123 23.18 -0.19 2.58
C ASP A 123 23.40 -0.93 3.91
N ASP A 124 23.24 -0.24 5.05
CA ASP A 124 23.30 -0.89 6.35
C ASP A 124 22.26 -2.00 6.44
N THR A 125 22.70 -3.16 6.92
CA THR A 125 21.87 -4.35 7.10
C THR A 125 21.64 -4.59 8.59
N ALA A 126 20.42 -5.03 8.92
CA ALA A 126 20.10 -5.40 10.29
C ALA A 126 19.20 -6.63 10.27
N PHE A 127 19.63 -7.74 10.86
CA PHE A 127 18.85 -8.98 10.94
C PHE A 127 19.36 -9.87 12.08
N THR A 128 18.52 -10.80 12.52
CA THR A 128 18.83 -11.75 13.60
C THR A 128 18.94 -13.18 13.06
N MET A 129 19.39 -14.12 13.90
CA MET A 129 19.39 -15.55 13.55
C MET A 129 18.01 -16.07 13.11
N LEU A 130 16.92 -15.54 13.70
CA LEU A 130 15.56 -15.96 13.35
C LEU A 130 15.20 -15.62 11.90
N HIS A 131 15.64 -14.46 11.39
CA HIS A 131 15.43 -14.09 9.99
C HIS A 131 16.15 -15.03 9.03
N VAL A 132 17.40 -15.39 9.35
CA VAL A 132 18.20 -16.32 8.55
C VAL A 132 17.61 -17.72 8.59
N ALA A 133 17.23 -18.19 9.77
CA ALA A 133 16.62 -19.50 9.96
C ALA A 133 15.30 -19.62 9.20
N ALA A 134 14.44 -18.60 9.25
CA ALA A 134 13.19 -18.57 8.48
C ALA A 134 13.44 -18.54 6.96
N ALA A 135 14.30 -17.63 6.49
CA ALA A 135 14.61 -17.49 5.06
C ALA A 135 15.24 -18.76 4.46
N ARG A 136 15.99 -19.53 5.26
CA ARG A 136 16.66 -20.77 4.85
C ARG A 136 15.91 -22.04 5.29
N GLN A 137 14.68 -21.93 5.80
CA GLN A 137 13.83 -23.08 6.17
C GLN A 137 14.48 -24.01 7.21
N LEU A 138 15.16 -23.44 8.21
CA LEU A 138 15.84 -24.18 9.28
C LEU A 138 14.88 -24.44 10.45
N TYR A 139 13.96 -25.39 10.28
CA TYR A 139 12.84 -25.67 11.19
C TYR A 139 13.26 -25.97 12.64
N ASP A 140 14.19 -26.90 12.86
CA ASP A 140 14.69 -27.25 14.19
C ASP A 140 15.46 -26.09 14.82
N THR A 141 16.14 -25.30 14.00
CA THR A 141 16.81 -24.08 14.42
C THR A 141 15.81 -23.03 14.87
N ILE A 142 14.69 -22.82 14.16
CA ILE A 142 13.62 -21.90 14.59
C ILE A 142 13.08 -22.32 15.97
N LYS A 143 12.80 -23.61 16.16
CA LYS A 143 12.38 -24.16 17.46
C LYS A 143 13.44 -23.93 18.55
N LYS A 144 14.72 -24.17 18.25
CA LYS A 144 15.82 -23.93 19.19
C LYS A 144 15.95 -22.45 19.56
N LEU A 145 15.77 -21.55 18.59
CA LEU A 145 15.80 -20.10 18.83
C LEU A 145 14.63 -19.66 19.71
N HIS A 146 13.44 -20.21 19.53
CA HIS A 146 12.31 -19.97 20.43
C HIS A 146 12.63 -20.38 21.88
N MET A 147 13.18 -21.58 22.10
CA MET A 147 13.63 -22.03 23.43
C MET A 147 14.71 -21.15 24.07
N LEU A 148 15.40 -20.34 23.27
CA LEU A 148 16.41 -19.38 23.69
C LEU A 148 15.86 -17.97 23.88
N ASP A 149 14.54 -17.80 23.85
CA ASP A 149 13.84 -16.51 24.01
C ASP A 149 14.11 -15.52 22.86
N ALA A 150 14.25 -16.04 21.63
CA ALA A 150 14.31 -15.20 20.44
C ALA A 150 13.04 -14.35 20.29
N LYS A 151 13.23 -13.07 19.94
CA LYS A 151 12.16 -12.08 19.79
C LYS A 151 11.81 -11.87 18.33
N TRP A 152 10.55 -11.53 18.09
CA TRP A 152 10.09 -11.05 16.79
C TRP A 152 10.58 -9.62 16.55
N LEU A 153 11.73 -9.51 15.91
CA LEU A 153 12.33 -8.23 15.52
C LEU A 153 12.19 -8.03 14.02
N TYR A 154 12.28 -6.79 13.56
CA TYR A 154 12.20 -6.47 12.14
C TYR A 154 13.59 -6.18 11.57
N ALA A 155 13.85 -6.68 10.36
CA ALA A 155 15.12 -6.59 9.66
C ALA A 155 15.15 -5.49 8.59
N LYS A 156 16.30 -4.82 8.44
CA LYS A 156 16.59 -3.91 7.33
C LYS A 156 17.40 -4.64 6.27
N ASN A 157 17.02 -4.45 5.00
CA ASN A 157 17.70 -5.03 3.84
C ASN A 157 17.77 -6.57 3.90
N PHE A 158 16.59 -7.20 4.02
CA PHE A 158 16.40 -8.65 4.20
C PHE A 158 17.08 -9.50 3.11
N ARG A 159 17.35 -8.96 1.92
CA ARG A 159 18.11 -9.67 0.85
C ARG A 159 19.45 -10.21 1.33
N SER A 160 20.13 -9.45 2.19
CA SER A 160 21.43 -9.83 2.76
C SER A 160 21.41 -11.08 3.65
N VAL A 161 20.22 -11.57 4.00
CA VAL A 161 20.02 -12.80 4.78
C VAL A 161 20.25 -14.05 3.92
N LEU A 162 20.04 -13.95 2.60
CA LEU A 162 20.10 -15.06 1.66
C LEU A 162 21.42 -15.09 0.85
N PRO A 163 21.85 -16.27 0.37
CA PRO A 163 22.90 -16.38 -0.64
C PRO A 163 22.54 -15.65 -1.95
N ALA A 164 23.53 -15.21 -2.72
CA ALA A 164 23.33 -14.41 -3.93
C ALA A 164 22.42 -15.08 -4.99
N SER A 165 22.52 -16.40 -5.17
CA SER A 165 21.64 -17.15 -6.08
C SER A 165 20.17 -17.09 -5.64
N SER A 166 19.90 -17.33 -4.36
CA SER A 166 18.55 -17.27 -3.79
C SER A 166 17.99 -15.85 -3.75
N GLN A 167 18.84 -14.81 -3.70
CA GLN A 167 18.39 -13.42 -3.83
C GLN A 167 17.77 -13.16 -5.21
N GLN A 168 18.37 -13.69 -6.28
CA GLN A 168 17.84 -13.51 -7.65
C GLN A 168 16.50 -14.23 -7.82
N GLU A 169 16.37 -15.45 -7.32
CA GLU A 169 15.11 -16.20 -7.32
C GLU A 169 14.01 -15.48 -6.54
N LEU A 170 14.35 -14.97 -5.35
CA LEU A 170 13.44 -14.18 -4.53
C LEU A 170 13.00 -12.90 -5.24
N ASP A 171 13.92 -12.17 -5.89
CA ASP A 171 13.58 -10.97 -6.64
C ASP A 171 12.66 -11.30 -7.82
N GLN A 172 12.89 -12.40 -8.56
CA GLN A 172 12.01 -12.84 -9.64
C GLN A 172 10.61 -13.20 -9.14
N GLU A 173 10.51 -14.02 -8.08
CA GLU A 173 9.22 -14.40 -7.50
C GLU A 173 8.49 -13.22 -6.89
N GLN A 174 9.22 -12.29 -6.28
CA GLN A 174 8.63 -11.06 -5.77
C GLN A 174 8.09 -10.18 -6.90
N GLN A 175 8.84 -10.00 -7.99
CA GLN A 175 8.38 -9.22 -9.14
C GLN A 175 7.12 -9.82 -9.77
N LYS A 176 7.06 -11.15 -9.86
CA LYS A 176 5.93 -11.90 -10.40
C LYS A 176 4.71 -11.88 -9.49
N SER A 177 4.90 -12.16 -8.20
CA SER A 177 3.80 -12.39 -7.25
C SER A 177 3.37 -11.12 -6.51
N PHE A 178 4.29 -10.18 -6.28
CA PHE A 178 4.08 -8.95 -5.50
C PHE A 178 4.67 -7.70 -6.18
N PRO A 179 4.28 -7.40 -7.44
CA PRO A 179 4.85 -6.27 -8.19
C PRO A 179 4.64 -4.93 -7.49
N GLY A 180 3.56 -4.77 -6.70
CA GLY A 180 3.28 -3.54 -5.95
C GLY A 180 4.27 -3.25 -4.80
N LEU A 181 5.04 -4.24 -4.34
CA LEU A 181 6.00 -4.06 -3.25
C LEU A 181 7.30 -3.36 -3.67
N GLN A 182 7.65 -3.37 -4.97
CA GLN A 182 8.96 -2.87 -5.45
C GLN A 182 9.27 -1.45 -4.97
N ASN A 183 8.26 -0.59 -4.91
CA ASN A 183 8.41 0.82 -4.57
C ASN A 183 8.56 1.10 -3.07
N ILE A 184 8.18 0.14 -2.20
CA ILE A 184 8.21 0.32 -0.74
C ILE A 184 9.25 -0.56 -0.04
N LEU A 185 9.76 -1.60 -0.72
CA LEU A 185 10.74 -2.56 -0.19
C LEU A 185 11.89 -1.93 0.59
N TYR A 186 12.53 -0.92 0.00
CA TYR A 186 13.73 -0.29 0.54
C TYR A 186 13.43 0.63 1.72
N GLY A 187 12.18 1.07 1.87
CA GLY A 187 11.70 1.95 2.93
C GLY A 187 11.03 1.20 4.09
N MET A 188 11.20 -0.11 4.19
CA MET A 188 10.54 -0.94 5.21
C MET A 188 11.51 -1.84 5.96
N PHE A 189 11.14 -2.17 7.19
CA PHE A 189 11.70 -3.28 7.94
C PHE A 189 10.81 -4.52 7.78
N TRP A 190 11.41 -5.68 7.66
CA TRP A 190 10.73 -6.93 7.30
C TRP A 190 10.75 -7.91 8.45
N ALA A 191 9.64 -8.60 8.68
CA ALA A 191 9.53 -9.60 9.72
C ALA A 191 10.14 -10.95 9.28
N PRO A 192 10.42 -11.88 10.21
CA PRO A 192 11.00 -13.18 9.88
C PRO A 192 10.17 -14.03 8.90
N ASN A 193 8.84 -13.90 8.93
CA ASN A 193 7.93 -14.63 8.03
C ASN A 193 7.87 -14.06 6.60
N PHE A 194 8.45 -12.88 6.33
CA PHE A 194 8.29 -12.23 5.02
C PHE A 194 8.88 -13.07 3.88
N VAL A 195 10.14 -13.51 4.01
CA VAL A 195 10.81 -14.31 2.96
C VAL A 195 10.10 -15.65 2.72
N PRO A 196 9.76 -16.45 3.76
CA PRO A 196 8.93 -17.64 3.58
C PRO A 196 7.63 -17.39 2.83
N MET A 197 6.95 -16.27 3.09
CA MET A 197 5.69 -15.92 2.40
C MET A 197 5.89 -15.60 0.92
N ILE A 198 7.00 -14.96 0.53
CA ILE A 198 7.33 -14.75 -0.88
C ILE A 198 7.62 -16.08 -1.58
N HIS A 199 8.33 -16.99 -0.91
CA HIS A 199 8.61 -18.34 -1.42
C HIS A 199 7.42 -19.32 -1.32
N GLN A 200 6.31 -18.91 -0.71
CA GLN A 200 5.13 -19.75 -0.47
C GLN A 200 5.43 -21.00 0.39
N ASP A 201 6.39 -20.89 1.31
CA ASP A 201 6.70 -21.95 2.27
C ASP A 201 5.75 -21.87 3.48
N SER A 202 4.63 -22.59 3.37
CA SER A 202 3.60 -22.71 4.40
C SER A 202 4.14 -23.30 5.69
N TYR A 203 5.01 -24.30 5.63
CA TYR A 203 5.49 -25.00 6.82
C TYR A 203 6.36 -24.10 7.71
N THR A 204 7.26 -23.28 7.13
CA THR A 204 7.97 -22.26 7.93
C THR A 204 6.99 -21.25 8.54
N CYS A 205 5.99 -20.82 7.79
CA CYS A 205 5.00 -19.86 8.28
C CYS A 205 4.19 -20.43 9.46
N ASP A 206 3.80 -21.69 9.39
CA ASP A 206 3.04 -22.40 10.43
C ASP A 206 3.87 -22.53 11.71
N ILE A 207 5.14 -22.94 11.60
CA ILE A 207 6.07 -23.00 12.74
C ILE A 207 6.25 -21.62 13.38
N LEU A 208 6.42 -20.57 12.58
CA LEU A 208 6.54 -19.21 13.09
C LEU A 208 5.25 -18.74 13.78
N ALA A 209 4.08 -19.13 13.27
CA ALA A 209 2.79 -18.85 13.88
C ALA A 209 2.56 -19.63 15.18
N GLU A 210 3.05 -20.87 15.28
CA GLU A 210 3.02 -21.67 16.51
C GLU A 210 3.82 -20.99 17.64
N TYR A 211 5.04 -20.56 17.34
CA TYR A 211 5.96 -20.01 18.35
C TYR A 211 5.79 -18.50 18.60
N TRP A 212 5.27 -17.73 17.66
CA TRP A 212 4.99 -16.29 17.78
C TRP A 212 3.58 -15.90 17.27
N PRO A 213 2.49 -16.46 17.85
CA PRO A 213 1.13 -16.36 17.29
C PRO A 213 0.58 -14.93 17.21
N LYS A 214 1.01 -14.04 18.11
CA LYS A 214 0.59 -12.63 18.09
C LYS A 214 1.37 -11.79 17.08
N SER A 215 2.55 -12.24 16.66
CA SER A 215 3.45 -11.47 15.80
C SER A 215 3.45 -11.96 14.35
N SER A 216 3.14 -13.23 14.12
CA SER A 216 3.08 -13.85 12.79
C SER A 216 2.06 -13.21 11.84
N ARG A 217 1.10 -12.45 12.36
CA ARG A 217 0.13 -11.65 11.58
C ARG A 217 0.74 -10.38 10.96
N PHE A 218 1.98 -10.03 11.33
CA PHE A 218 2.68 -8.85 10.85
C PHE A 218 3.92 -9.24 10.04
N VAL A 219 4.05 -8.68 8.84
CA VAL A 219 5.07 -9.06 7.85
C VAL A 219 6.15 -8.00 7.68
N GLY A 220 5.90 -6.80 8.19
CA GLY A 220 6.85 -5.69 8.10
C GLY A 220 6.46 -4.49 8.95
N LYS A 221 7.25 -3.45 8.88
CA LYS A 221 7.04 -2.16 9.54
C LYS A 221 7.56 -1.04 8.65
N PHE A 222 6.79 0.02 8.46
CA PHE A 222 7.23 1.19 7.70
C PHE A 222 8.38 1.91 8.44
N ASN A 223 9.42 2.34 7.72
CA ASN A 223 10.64 2.92 8.30
C ASN A 223 10.46 4.38 8.75
N TYR A 224 9.39 5.04 8.30
CA TYR A 224 9.09 6.39 8.70
C TYR A 224 8.38 6.36 10.05
N PRO A 225 8.92 6.98 11.11
CA PRO A 225 8.05 7.39 12.20
C PRO A 225 7.12 8.41 11.54
N THR A 226 5.88 8.02 11.25
CA THR A 226 4.87 9.03 10.98
C THR A 226 4.95 9.95 12.19
N SER A 227 5.16 11.26 12.00
CA SER A 227 5.21 12.28 13.07
C SER A 227 3.89 12.40 13.86
N ILE A 228 3.03 11.39 13.70
CA ILE A 228 1.60 11.31 13.93
C ILE A 228 1.34 10.26 15.03
N GLY A 229 2.28 9.34 15.32
CA GLY A 229 2.11 8.27 16.30
C GLY A 229 1.14 7.18 15.81
N GLY A 230 1.36 5.94 16.25
CA GLY A 230 0.48 4.80 15.97
C GLY A 230 1.20 3.55 15.50
N ASP A 231 0.43 2.49 15.25
CA ASP A 231 0.95 1.23 14.72
C ASP A 231 1.23 1.35 13.23
N ASP A 232 2.50 1.17 12.85
CA ASP A 232 3.01 1.26 11.47
C ASP A 232 3.40 -0.13 10.93
N ARG A 233 2.84 -1.19 11.52
CA ARG A 233 3.09 -2.57 11.09
C ARG A 233 2.27 -2.91 9.85
N MET A 234 2.92 -3.57 8.91
CA MET A 234 2.27 -4.17 7.75
C MET A 234 1.73 -5.55 8.12
N THR A 235 0.46 -5.82 7.83
CA THR A 235 -0.25 -7.05 8.18
C THR A 235 -0.23 -8.07 7.04
N LEU A 236 -0.68 -9.30 7.32
CA LEU A 236 -0.96 -10.31 6.29
C LEU A 236 -1.97 -9.83 5.25
N LEU A 237 -3.01 -9.12 5.70
CA LEU A 237 -4.02 -8.53 4.81
C LEU A 237 -3.38 -7.53 3.85
N HIS A 238 -2.52 -6.64 4.36
CA HIS A 238 -1.79 -5.69 3.51
C HIS A 238 -0.94 -6.41 2.46
N LEU A 239 -0.24 -7.48 2.85
CA LEU A 239 0.57 -8.28 1.92
C LEU A 239 -0.29 -8.97 0.85
N ALA A 240 -1.43 -9.53 1.25
CA ALA A 240 -2.37 -10.19 0.34
C ALA A 240 -2.91 -9.22 -0.72
N VAL A 241 -3.19 -7.97 -0.34
CA VAL A 241 -3.62 -6.91 -1.28
C VAL A 241 -2.53 -6.53 -2.28
N TYR A 242 -1.25 -6.54 -1.88
CA TYR A 242 -0.12 -6.29 -2.77
C TYR A 242 0.17 -7.43 -3.76
N ARG A 243 -0.49 -8.59 -3.63
CA ARG A 243 -0.35 -9.67 -4.61
C ARG A 243 -0.87 -9.26 -5.98
N TYR A 244 -0.30 -9.87 -7.01
CA TYR A 244 -0.76 -9.70 -8.38
C TYR A 244 -2.29 -9.99 -8.48
N PRO A 245 -3.09 -9.11 -9.11
CA PRO A 245 -4.54 -9.25 -9.14
C PRO A 245 -5.02 -10.55 -9.81
N SER A 246 -5.48 -11.52 -9.02
CA SER A 246 -5.92 -12.85 -9.49
C SER A 246 -7.11 -13.38 -8.68
N GLN A 247 -7.74 -14.48 -9.10
CA GLN A 247 -8.77 -15.11 -8.26
C GLN A 247 -8.16 -15.70 -6.98
N HIS A 248 -6.93 -16.21 -7.08
CA HIS A 248 -6.21 -16.72 -5.92
C HIS A 248 -5.90 -15.61 -4.91
N SER A 249 -5.51 -14.41 -5.35
CA SER A 249 -5.29 -13.28 -4.43
C SER A 249 -6.58 -12.89 -3.68
N VAL A 250 -7.74 -12.93 -4.35
CA VAL A 250 -9.03 -12.64 -3.71
C VAL A 250 -9.37 -13.69 -2.65
N LYS A 251 -9.16 -14.97 -2.94
CA LYS A 251 -9.37 -16.05 -1.96
C LYS A 251 -8.51 -15.88 -0.71
N LEU A 252 -7.23 -15.53 -0.89
CA LEU A 252 -6.34 -15.25 0.24
C LEU A 252 -6.79 -14.04 1.06
N ILE A 253 -7.28 -12.99 0.39
CA ILE A 253 -7.83 -11.83 1.09
C ILE A 253 -9.05 -12.26 1.88
N GLN A 254 -9.96 -13.05 1.29
CA GLN A 254 -11.14 -13.60 1.96
C GLN A 254 -10.79 -14.43 3.19
N GLU A 255 -9.83 -15.34 3.06
CA GLU A 255 -9.34 -16.17 4.17
C GLU A 255 -8.78 -15.29 5.30
N VAL A 256 -7.91 -14.34 4.98
CA VAL A 256 -7.31 -13.46 5.99
C VAL A 256 -8.34 -12.53 6.65
N THR A 257 -9.30 -11.99 5.91
CA THR A 257 -10.35 -11.11 6.49
C THR A 257 -11.33 -11.88 7.37
N GLN A 258 -11.54 -13.18 7.11
CA GLN A 258 -12.40 -14.06 7.90
C GLN A 258 -11.68 -14.62 9.15
N ASP A 259 -10.44 -15.06 8.99
CA ASP A 259 -9.66 -15.67 10.07
C ASP A 259 -9.08 -14.63 11.03
N HIS A 260 -8.82 -13.42 10.53
CA HIS A 260 -8.21 -12.32 11.28
C HIS A 260 -8.95 -10.98 11.06
N PRO A 261 -10.24 -10.89 11.44
CA PRO A 261 -11.05 -9.69 11.24
C PRO A 261 -10.48 -8.45 11.96
N GLU A 262 -9.70 -8.64 13.03
CA GLU A 262 -9.03 -7.55 13.75
C GLU A 262 -7.94 -6.85 12.93
N LEU A 263 -7.51 -7.41 11.79
CA LEU A 263 -6.54 -6.78 10.89
C LEU A 263 -7.20 -5.81 9.90
N ASN A 264 -8.51 -5.94 9.66
CA ASN A 264 -9.27 -5.12 8.72
C ASN A 264 -9.18 -3.61 9.01
N PRO A 265 -9.34 -3.13 10.27
CA PRO A 265 -9.29 -1.71 10.58
C PRO A 265 -7.87 -1.18 10.75
N LEU A 266 -6.81 -1.97 10.55
CA LEU A 266 -5.45 -1.49 10.74
C LEU A 266 -5.03 -0.60 9.55
N PRO A 267 -4.43 0.57 9.81
CA PRO A 267 -4.06 1.49 8.75
C PRO A 267 -2.78 1.06 8.03
N VAL A 268 -2.57 1.63 6.85
CA VAL A 268 -1.42 1.36 6.00
C VAL A 268 -0.72 2.64 5.53
N GLY A 269 0.61 2.55 5.41
CA GLY A 269 1.47 3.56 4.82
C GLY A 269 1.54 4.88 5.62
N ASP A 270 2.25 5.84 5.06
CA ASP A 270 2.59 7.09 5.76
C ASP A 270 1.37 7.96 6.05
N TYR A 271 0.36 7.92 5.18
CA TYR A 271 -0.88 8.66 5.35
C TYR A 271 -1.89 7.92 6.22
N ARG A 272 -1.58 6.72 6.74
CA ARG A 272 -2.47 5.91 7.57
C ARG A 272 -3.87 5.74 6.97
N GLY A 273 -3.94 5.31 5.71
CA GLY A 273 -5.21 5.02 5.04
C GLY A 273 -5.69 3.60 5.33
N SER A 274 -6.97 3.31 5.08
CA SER A 274 -7.52 1.96 5.14
C SER A 274 -6.94 1.02 4.07
N VAL A 275 -7.23 -0.28 4.20
CA VAL A 275 -6.91 -1.30 3.19
C VAL A 275 -7.49 -0.98 1.79
N HIS A 276 -8.53 -0.16 1.69
CA HIS A 276 -9.05 0.34 0.40
C HIS A 276 -8.07 1.27 -0.31
N HIS A 277 -7.43 2.17 0.44
CA HIS A 277 -6.34 2.99 -0.10
C HIS A 277 -5.20 2.12 -0.58
N LEU A 278 -4.88 1.06 0.16
CA LEU A 278 -3.86 0.11 -0.24
C LEU A 278 -4.20 -0.57 -1.55
N ALA A 279 -5.44 -1.03 -1.73
CA ALA A 279 -5.88 -1.67 -2.97
C ALA A 279 -5.80 -0.72 -4.16
N VAL A 280 -6.04 0.58 -3.93
CA VAL A 280 -5.83 1.64 -4.92
C VAL A 280 -4.35 1.80 -5.29
N VAL A 281 -3.45 1.90 -4.30
CA VAL A 281 -1.99 1.99 -4.53
C VAL A 281 -1.43 0.73 -5.19
N ALA A 282 -1.89 -0.45 -4.77
CA ALA A 282 -1.46 -1.75 -5.29
C ALA A 282 -2.03 -2.06 -6.69
N GLN A 283 -2.94 -1.24 -7.21
CA GLN A 283 -3.64 -1.48 -8.47
C GLN A 283 -4.43 -2.79 -8.52
N ASN A 284 -4.97 -3.20 -7.37
CA ASN A 284 -5.67 -4.46 -7.20
C ASN A 284 -7.20 -4.25 -7.17
N GLY A 285 -7.78 -4.08 -8.36
CA GLY A 285 -9.23 -3.83 -8.49
C GLY A 285 -10.12 -4.97 -8.00
N LYS A 286 -9.65 -6.23 -8.11
CA LYS A 286 -10.40 -7.38 -7.59
C LYS A 286 -10.45 -7.39 -6.07
N ALA A 287 -9.31 -7.09 -5.42
CA ALA A 287 -9.26 -6.90 -3.98
C ALA A 287 -10.17 -5.75 -3.56
N LEU A 288 -10.09 -4.61 -4.25
CA LEU A 288 -10.89 -3.44 -3.95
C LEU A 288 -12.40 -3.73 -4.05
N GLU A 289 -12.87 -4.40 -5.10
CA GLU A 289 -14.28 -4.78 -5.25
C GLU A 289 -14.78 -5.65 -4.09
N TYR A 290 -13.97 -6.61 -3.65
CA TYR A 290 -14.29 -7.47 -2.50
C TYR A 290 -14.33 -6.67 -1.20
N LEU A 291 -13.30 -5.87 -0.93
CA LEU A 291 -13.18 -5.06 0.30
C LEU A 291 -14.33 -4.04 0.41
N LEU A 292 -14.70 -3.38 -0.70
CA LEU A 292 -15.84 -2.47 -0.77
C LEU A 292 -17.20 -3.16 -0.58
N HIS A 293 -17.27 -4.49 -0.55
CA HIS A 293 -18.51 -5.21 -0.31
C HIS A 293 -18.57 -5.80 1.09
N GLU A 294 -17.45 -6.37 1.55
CA GLU A 294 -17.41 -7.19 2.77
C GLU A 294 -16.72 -6.50 3.96
N VAL A 295 -15.98 -5.40 3.73
CA VAL A 295 -15.08 -4.78 4.73
C VAL A 295 -15.25 -3.26 4.79
N MET A 296 -16.47 -2.74 4.59
CA MET A 296 -16.70 -1.28 4.59
C MET A 296 -17.08 -0.68 5.95
N ASP A 297 -17.77 -1.42 6.81
CA ASP A 297 -18.44 -0.82 7.96
C ASP A 297 -17.42 -0.38 9.05
N ASP A 298 -17.60 0.85 9.55
CA ASP A 298 -16.86 1.50 10.65
C ASP A 298 -15.32 1.62 10.50
N GLN A 299 -14.84 1.75 9.26
CA GLN A 299 -13.43 1.98 8.98
C GLN A 299 -13.00 3.42 9.31
N ILE A 300 -12.49 3.65 10.53
CA ILE A 300 -11.94 4.94 10.98
C ILE A 300 -10.95 5.51 9.95
N TYR A 301 -10.10 4.66 9.36
CA TYR A 301 -9.09 5.07 8.38
C TYR A 301 -9.58 5.12 6.93
N TYR A 302 -10.90 5.03 6.69
CA TYR A 302 -11.45 5.23 5.34
C TYR A 302 -11.18 6.64 4.81
N VAL A 303 -10.90 7.58 5.71
CA VAL A 303 -10.30 8.86 5.39
C VAL A 303 -8.87 8.87 5.93
N ASP A 304 -7.88 9.14 5.09
CA ASP A 304 -6.46 9.15 5.47
C ASP A 304 -6.07 10.45 6.22
N ASN A 305 -4.79 10.56 6.61
CA ASN A 305 -4.24 11.74 7.31
C ASN A 305 -4.20 13.03 6.48
N ARG A 306 -4.56 12.99 5.19
CA ARG A 306 -4.71 14.17 4.34
C ARG A 306 -6.19 14.55 4.17
N GLY A 307 -7.10 13.80 4.79
CA GLY A 307 -8.53 13.93 4.56
C GLY A 307 -9.01 13.24 3.28
N TYR A 308 -8.22 12.32 2.70
CA TYR A 308 -8.59 11.66 1.44
C TYR A 308 -9.39 10.40 1.71
N ASN A 309 -10.49 10.22 0.98
CA ASN A 309 -11.04 8.88 0.76
C ASN A 309 -10.30 8.17 -0.42
N PRO A 310 -10.54 6.87 -0.66
CA PRO A 310 -9.88 6.14 -1.74
C PRO A 310 -10.08 6.73 -3.15
N LEU A 311 -11.20 7.42 -3.39
CA LEU A 311 -11.49 8.06 -4.68
C LEU A 311 -10.57 9.27 -4.93
N HIS A 312 -10.28 10.09 -3.91
CA HIS A 312 -9.32 11.19 -4.05
C HIS A 312 -7.95 10.68 -4.50
N LEU A 313 -7.47 9.62 -3.84
CA LEU A 313 -6.19 8.99 -4.16
C LEU A 313 -6.19 8.36 -5.55
N ALA A 314 -7.26 7.67 -5.94
CA ALA A 314 -7.38 7.07 -7.26
C ALA A 314 -7.36 8.11 -8.39
N VAL A 315 -8.01 9.25 -8.18
CA VAL A 315 -7.98 10.38 -9.12
C VAL A 315 -6.57 10.93 -9.26
N GLU A 316 -5.86 11.18 -8.15
CA GLU A 316 -4.46 11.64 -8.20
C GLU A 316 -3.55 10.65 -8.93
N LEU A 317 -3.63 9.36 -8.61
CA LEU A 317 -2.81 8.35 -9.28
C LEU A 317 -3.17 8.25 -10.77
N CYS A 318 -4.44 8.28 -11.15
CA CYS A 318 -4.83 8.27 -12.56
C CYS A 318 -4.22 9.46 -13.34
N LEU A 319 -4.11 10.60 -12.66
CA LEU A 319 -3.54 11.83 -13.20
C LEU A 319 -2.00 11.91 -13.14
N GLN A 320 -1.29 10.92 -12.60
CA GLN A 320 0.19 10.86 -12.61
C GLN A 320 0.76 10.25 -13.91
N GLY A 321 -0.01 9.49 -14.68
CA GLY A 321 0.37 9.01 -16.03
C GLY A 321 1.43 7.91 -15.99
N ASP A 322 2.48 8.00 -16.79
CA ASP A 322 3.55 6.99 -16.83
C ASP A 322 4.38 6.93 -15.53
N GLY A 323 4.29 7.96 -14.69
CA GLY A 323 4.93 7.99 -13.36
C GLY A 323 4.19 7.20 -12.27
N VAL A 324 3.10 6.49 -12.59
CA VAL A 324 2.30 5.77 -11.61
C VAL A 324 3.04 4.53 -11.09
N PRO A 325 3.34 4.44 -9.79
CA PRO A 325 3.88 3.23 -9.20
C PRO A 325 2.83 2.11 -9.21
N GLY A 326 3.12 0.98 -9.85
CA GLY A 326 2.24 -0.21 -9.82
C GLY A 326 2.42 -1.15 -11.00
N PRO A 327 1.89 -2.39 -10.93
CA PRO A 327 2.06 -3.43 -11.96
C PRO A 327 1.50 -3.08 -13.34
N ASN A 328 0.49 -2.21 -13.40
CA ASN A 328 -0.31 -1.99 -14.60
C ASN A 328 -0.26 -0.52 -15.08
N GLY A 329 0.61 0.31 -14.48
CA GLY A 329 0.78 1.72 -14.82
C GLY A 329 -0.55 2.48 -14.87
N GLN A 330 -0.70 3.41 -15.81
CA GLN A 330 -1.92 4.23 -15.94
C GLN A 330 -3.20 3.42 -16.21
N SER A 331 -3.09 2.29 -16.94
CA SER A 331 -4.24 1.44 -17.27
C SER A 331 -4.85 0.80 -16.01
N GLY A 332 -4.01 0.38 -15.06
CA GLY A 332 -4.43 -0.13 -13.76
C GLY A 332 -5.20 0.89 -12.94
N SER A 333 -4.65 2.11 -12.84
CA SER A 333 -5.31 3.21 -12.12
C SER A 333 -6.66 3.60 -12.74
N THR A 334 -6.77 3.59 -14.08
CA THR A 334 -8.04 3.88 -14.76
C THR A 334 -9.09 2.81 -14.48
N ARG A 335 -8.70 1.53 -14.47
CA ARG A 335 -9.60 0.42 -14.12
C ARG A 335 -10.09 0.52 -12.69
N LEU A 336 -9.19 0.81 -11.74
CA LEU A 336 -9.56 1.05 -10.34
C LEU A 336 -10.54 2.20 -10.19
N LEU A 337 -10.28 3.30 -10.88
CA LEU A 337 -11.17 4.45 -10.82
C LEU A 337 -12.57 4.10 -11.30
N ASN A 338 -12.72 3.29 -12.36
CA ASN A 338 -14.02 2.82 -12.81
C ASN A 338 -14.73 1.93 -11.76
N VAL A 339 -13.99 1.15 -10.96
CA VAL A 339 -14.56 0.42 -9.82
C VAL A 339 -15.12 1.41 -8.80
N LEU A 340 -14.31 2.39 -8.38
CA LEU A 340 -14.71 3.37 -7.36
C LEU A 340 -15.87 4.28 -7.81
N LEU A 341 -15.93 4.60 -9.11
CA LEU A 341 -17.00 5.41 -9.70
C LEU A 341 -18.27 4.62 -9.99
N SER A 342 -18.28 3.30 -9.76
CA SER A 342 -19.48 2.49 -9.92
C SER A 342 -20.52 2.85 -8.85
N LEU A 343 -21.76 3.08 -9.30
CA LEU A 343 -22.92 3.32 -8.43
C LEU A 343 -23.14 2.21 -7.39
N LYS A 344 -22.65 0.99 -7.66
CA LYS A 344 -22.74 -0.14 -6.74
C LYS A 344 -22.08 0.16 -5.39
N HIS A 345 -20.94 0.85 -5.40
CA HIS A 345 -20.12 1.07 -4.20
C HIS A 345 -20.45 2.37 -3.48
N ARG A 346 -21.32 3.22 -4.07
CA ARG A 346 -21.85 4.44 -3.44
C ARG A 346 -20.79 5.41 -2.91
N ILE A 347 -19.57 5.38 -3.43
CA ILE A 347 -18.51 6.29 -3.01
C ILE A 347 -18.85 7.70 -3.48
N ASN A 348 -18.68 8.68 -2.59
CA ASN A 348 -19.10 10.04 -2.86
C ASN A 348 -18.05 10.82 -3.70
N PRO A 349 -18.38 11.25 -4.94
CA PRO A 349 -17.48 12.04 -5.78
C PRO A 349 -17.41 13.52 -5.40
N ALA A 350 -18.33 14.00 -4.55
CA ALA A 350 -18.46 15.39 -4.14
C ALA A 350 -17.82 15.68 -2.78
N MET A 351 -17.43 14.63 -2.04
CA MET A 351 -16.84 14.75 -0.71
C MET A 351 -15.57 15.64 -0.79
N PRO A 352 -15.50 16.74 -0.02
CA PRO A 352 -14.27 17.50 0.14
C PRO A 352 -13.28 16.74 1.02
N GLN A 353 -11.98 16.95 0.80
CA GLN A 353 -10.97 16.53 1.76
C GLN A 353 -11.31 17.09 3.15
N THR A 354 -11.17 16.28 4.20
CA THR A 354 -11.48 16.72 5.57
C THR A 354 -10.35 17.47 6.25
N MET A 355 -9.27 17.75 5.51
CA MET A 355 -8.16 18.59 5.93
C MET A 355 -7.84 19.61 4.84
N ALA A 356 -7.28 20.75 5.23
CA ALA A 356 -6.87 21.78 4.31
C ALA A 356 -5.89 21.18 3.27
N PRO A 357 -6.10 21.46 1.96
CA PRO A 357 -6.88 22.56 1.42
C PRO A 357 -8.36 22.24 1.07
N TYR A 358 -8.97 21.17 1.58
CA TYR A 358 -10.39 20.84 1.37
C TYR A 358 -10.80 20.60 -0.09
N LYS A 359 -9.91 20.04 -0.92
CA LYS A 359 -10.19 19.80 -2.34
C LYS A 359 -11.19 18.66 -2.52
N THR A 360 -12.08 18.80 -3.49
CA THR A 360 -12.93 17.70 -3.97
C THR A 360 -12.23 16.93 -5.09
N PRO A 361 -12.65 15.70 -5.44
CA PRO A 361 -12.12 14.96 -6.58
C PRO A 361 -12.15 15.75 -7.90
N VAL A 362 -13.24 16.49 -8.15
CA VAL A 362 -13.35 17.38 -9.32
C VAL A 362 -12.29 18.48 -9.30
N MET A 363 -12.01 19.06 -8.13
CA MET A 363 -10.96 20.08 -7.97
C MET A 363 -9.55 19.51 -8.25
N ILE A 364 -9.27 18.28 -7.80
CA ILE A 364 -8.01 17.59 -8.08
C ILE A 364 -7.80 17.44 -9.60
N VAL A 365 -8.85 17.04 -10.34
CA VAL A 365 -8.79 16.95 -11.81
C VAL A 365 -8.59 18.34 -12.43
N ALA A 366 -9.31 19.36 -11.96
CA ALA A 366 -9.21 20.71 -12.50
C ALA A 366 -7.81 21.32 -12.34
N ARG A 367 -7.14 21.05 -11.22
CA ARG A 367 -5.74 21.47 -11.01
C ARG A 367 -4.80 21.00 -12.12
N MET A 368 -5.02 19.80 -12.65
CA MET A 368 -4.18 19.23 -13.72
C MET A 368 -4.37 19.90 -15.08
N ILE A 369 -5.48 20.60 -15.31
CA ILE A 369 -5.66 21.41 -16.52
C ILE A 369 -4.59 22.49 -16.60
N HIS A 370 -4.27 23.11 -15.48
CA HIS A 370 -3.25 24.15 -15.42
C HIS A 370 -1.83 23.58 -15.50
N LEU A 371 -1.60 22.36 -14.99
CA LEU A 371 -0.27 21.76 -14.92
C LEU A 371 0.14 21.01 -16.20
N ASP A 372 -0.77 20.26 -16.82
CA ASP A 372 -0.45 19.40 -17.98
C ASP A 372 -1.68 19.15 -18.87
N TRP A 373 -2.23 20.22 -19.47
CA TRP A 373 -3.32 20.09 -20.43
C TRP A 373 -2.91 19.36 -21.72
N SER A 374 -1.76 19.69 -22.29
CA SER A 374 -1.33 19.18 -23.60
C SER A 374 -1.09 17.68 -23.61
N GLY A 375 -0.56 17.10 -22.53
CA GLY A 375 -0.31 15.67 -22.45
C GLY A 375 -1.55 14.84 -22.11
N ARG A 376 -2.56 15.44 -21.45
CA ARG A 376 -3.61 14.68 -20.73
C ARG A 376 -5.04 15.15 -20.96
N SER A 377 -5.28 16.08 -21.88
CA SER A 377 -6.60 16.69 -22.10
C SER A 377 -7.75 15.68 -22.27
N ALA A 378 -7.53 14.58 -23.00
CA ALA A 378 -8.57 13.55 -23.20
C ALA A 378 -8.97 12.86 -21.88
N LEU A 379 -7.99 12.48 -21.06
CA LEU A 379 -8.23 11.89 -19.75
C LEU A 379 -8.89 12.89 -18.82
N ILE A 380 -8.37 14.12 -18.74
CA ILE A 380 -8.93 15.16 -17.86
C ILE A 380 -10.41 15.43 -18.19
N LYS A 381 -10.75 15.60 -19.47
CA LYS A 381 -12.15 15.79 -19.91
C LYS A 381 -13.03 14.62 -19.50
N LYS A 382 -12.57 13.39 -19.74
CA LYS A 382 -13.29 12.17 -19.38
C LYS A 382 -13.54 12.09 -17.86
N LEU A 383 -12.53 12.37 -17.05
CA LEU A 383 -12.65 12.31 -15.58
C LEU A 383 -13.60 13.37 -15.02
N LEU A 384 -13.52 14.61 -15.52
CA LEU A 384 -14.47 15.66 -15.16
C LEU A 384 -15.90 15.23 -15.48
N ASP A 385 -16.15 14.77 -16.71
CA ASP A 385 -17.48 14.33 -17.10
C ASP A 385 -17.97 13.14 -16.26
N GLN A 386 -17.12 12.16 -15.95
CA GLN A 386 -17.51 11.02 -15.13
C GLN A 386 -17.88 11.43 -13.69
N LEU A 387 -17.05 12.27 -13.05
CA LEU A 387 -17.28 12.72 -11.68
C LEU A 387 -18.53 13.60 -11.57
N ILE A 388 -18.67 14.59 -12.46
CA ILE A 388 -19.80 15.53 -12.43
C ILE A 388 -21.11 14.81 -12.76
N ASN A 389 -21.12 13.91 -13.74
CA ASN A 389 -22.33 13.14 -14.06
C ASN A 389 -22.73 12.21 -12.91
N LEU A 390 -21.76 11.62 -12.20
CA LEU A 390 -22.04 10.78 -11.03
C LEU A 390 -22.63 11.62 -9.89
N GLU A 391 -22.04 12.78 -9.61
CA GLU A 391 -22.57 13.73 -8.63
C GLU A 391 -24.00 14.18 -8.98
N LYS A 392 -24.25 14.52 -10.24
CA LYS A 392 -25.58 14.91 -10.74
C LYS A 392 -26.62 13.80 -10.52
N ARG A 393 -26.27 12.54 -10.82
CA ARG A 393 -27.17 11.39 -10.59
C ARG A 393 -27.54 11.24 -9.12
N TYR A 394 -26.57 11.38 -8.22
CA TYR A 394 -26.87 11.34 -6.79
C TYR A 394 -27.71 12.54 -6.35
N ALA A 395 -27.48 13.72 -6.92
CA ALA A 395 -28.21 14.93 -6.53
C ALA A 395 -29.68 14.82 -6.97
N GLU A 396 -29.90 14.37 -8.20
CA GLU A 396 -31.23 14.06 -8.72
C GLU A 396 -31.95 13.02 -7.85
N ALA A 397 -31.26 11.93 -7.47
CA ALA A 397 -31.83 10.89 -6.61
C ALA A 397 -32.25 11.41 -5.21
N TRP A 398 -31.50 12.37 -4.68
CA TRP A 398 -31.75 13.01 -3.39
C TRP A 398 -32.63 14.27 -3.46
N GLY A 399 -33.05 14.69 -4.66
CA GLY A 399 -33.84 15.92 -4.84
C GLY A 399 -33.07 17.21 -4.55
N LEU A 400 -31.75 17.18 -4.67
CA LEU A 400 -30.87 18.33 -4.46
C LEU A 400 -30.70 19.14 -5.76
N GLY A 401 -30.70 20.47 -5.65
CA GLY A 401 -30.49 21.38 -6.78
C GLY A 401 -29.01 21.56 -7.14
N SER A 402 -28.72 22.13 -8.30
CA SER A 402 -27.34 22.28 -8.82
C SER A 402 -26.39 23.14 -7.99
N ILE A 403 -26.91 23.90 -7.02
CA ILE A 403 -26.09 24.66 -6.05
C ILE A 403 -25.30 23.70 -5.13
N SER A 404 -25.75 22.46 -4.98
CA SER A 404 -25.06 21.44 -4.20
C SER A 404 -23.89 20.79 -4.94
N PHE A 405 -23.51 21.25 -6.14
CA PHE A 405 -22.42 20.64 -6.90
C PHE A 405 -21.04 21.10 -6.44
N SER A 406 -20.10 20.16 -6.36
CA SER A 406 -18.70 20.35 -5.96
C SER A 406 -17.94 21.30 -6.89
N ILE A 407 -18.36 21.40 -8.16
CA ILE A 407 -17.82 22.36 -9.13
C ILE A 407 -18.01 23.83 -8.70
N ASN A 408 -19.00 24.09 -7.85
CA ASN A 408 -19.36 25.40 -7.30
C ASN A 408 -18.75 25.63 -5.91
N ARG A 409 -17.71 24.88 -5.53
CA ARG A 409 -16.95 25.09 -4.29
C ARG A 409 -15.50 25.44 -4.59
N PRO A 410 -14.94 26.49 -3.96
CA PRO A 410 -13.50 26.72 -3.97
C PRO A 410 -12.80 25.80 -2.96
N ASP A 411 -11.48 25.67 -3.09
CA ASP A 411 -10.63 25.12 -2.03
C ASP A 411 -10.21 26.21 -0.99
N ALA A 412 -9.46 25.81 0.04
CA ALA A 412 -8.94 26.72 1.08
C ALA A 412 -8.08 27.86 0.50
N ASP A 413 -7.42 27.60 -0.64
CA ASP A 413 -6.55 28.53 -1.35
C ASP A 413 -7.32 29.42 -2.34
N GLY A 414 -8.66 29.32 -2.34
CA GLY A 414 -9.55 30.11 -3.21
C GLY A 414 -9.50 29.69 -4.68
N LYS A 415 -9.02 28.49 -4.99
CA LYS A 415 -9.03 27.95 -6.35
C LYS A 415 -10.39 27.36 -6.66
N THR A 416 -10.90 27.65 -7.85
CA THR A 416 -12.15 27.10 -8.39
C THR A 416 -11.86 26.30 -9.66
N VAL A 417 -12.77 25.41 -10.06
CA VAL A 417 -12.63 24.62 -11.30
C VAL A 417 -12.50 25.54 -12.51
N LEU A 418 -13.42 26.52 -12.62
CA LEU A 418 -13.34 27.53 -13.68
C LEU A 418 -12.08 28.39 -13.54
N GLY A 419 -11.66 28.72 -12.32
CA GLY A 419 -10.44 29.48 -12.06
C GLY A 419 -9.17 28.80 -12.58
N HIS A 420 -9.08 27.46 -12.46
CA HIS A 420 -7.99 26.66 -13.04
C HIS A 420 -8.02 26.67 -14.56
N ILE A 421 -9.20 26.52 -15.17
CA ILE A 421 -9.35 26.58 -16.63
C ILE A 421 -8.98 27.99 -17.15
N THR A 422 -9.45 29.05 -16.49
CA THR A 422 -9.09 30.44 -16.79
C THR A 422 -7.59 30.66 -16.71
N SER A 423 -6.90 30.18 -15.65
CA SER A 423 -5.44 30.27 -15.58
C SER A 423 -4.77 29.59 -16.77
N ALA A 424 -5.16 28.35 -17.08
CA ALA A 424 -4.59 27.62 -18.21
C ALA A 424 -4.76 28.34 -19.55
N ILE A 425 -5.90 29.00 -19.77
CA ILE A 425 -6.16 29.82 -20.97
C ILE A 425 -5.24 31.05 -20.99
N LEU A 426 -5.24 31.82 -19.91
CA LEU A 426 -4.57 33.13 -19.85
C LEU A 426 -3.04 33.02 -19.78
N ASP A 427 -2.52 31.93 -19.23
CA ASP A 427 -1.07 31.68 -19.15
C ASP A 427 -0.51 31.06 -20.45
N SER A 428 -1.38 30.60 -21.36
CA SER A 428 -0.97 30.08 -22.67
C SER A 428 -0.72 31.23 -23.66
N PRO A 429 0.30 31.15 -24.53
CA PRO A 429 0.55 32.17 -25.55
C PRO A 429 -0.71 32.44 -26.39
N PRO A 430 -1.13 33.71 -26.58
CA PRO A 430 -2.33 34.03 -27.38
C PRO A 430 -2.28 33.45 -28.80
N SER A 431 -1.07 33.28 -29.36
CA SER A 431 -0.82 32.71 -30.68
C SER A 431 -1.06 31.21 -30.80
N LYS A 432 -1.06 30.44 -29.69
CA LYS A 432 -1.24 28.98 -29.72
C LYS A 432 -2.70 28.53 -29.88
N GLY A 433 -3.65 29.45 -29.71
CA GLY A 433 -5.09 29.17 -29.79
C GLY A 433 -5.60 28.31 -28.63
N ASN A 434 -6.61 28.79 -27.90
CA ASN A 434 -7.14 28.14 -26.69
C ASN A 434 -8.50 27.47 -26.86
N LYS A 435 -8.94 27.28 -28.11
CA LYS A 435 -10.31 26.81 -28.44
C LYS A 435 -10.75 25.57 -27.66
N ALA A 436 -9.85 24.61 -27.42
CA ALA A 436 -10.18 23.40 -26.67
C ALA A 436 -10.46 23.66 -25.17
N LEU A 437 -9.72 24.58 -24.55
CA LEU A 437 -9.94 25.01 -23.16
C LEU A 437 -11.15 25.93 -23.05
N GLU A 438 -11.33 26.84 -24.01
CA GLU A 438 -12.50 27.71 -24.10
C GLU A 438 -13.80 26.90 -24.26
N ASN A 439 -13.79 25.85 -25.09
CA ASN A 439 -14.92 24.93 -25.21
C ASN A 439 -15.16 24.15 -23.90
N LEU A 440 -14.10 23.74 -23.20
CA LEU A 440 -14.24 23.12 -21.88
C LEU A 440 -14.87 24.10 -20.88
N PHE A 441 -14.42 25.35 -20.88
CA PHE A 441 -14.97 26.42 -20.02
C PHE A 441 -16.47 26.61 -20.29
N LYS A 442 -16.87 26.75 -21.55
CA LYS A 442 -18.29 26.84 -21.95
C LYS A 442 -19.09 25.64 -21.46
N LYS A 443 -18.56 24.43 -21.67
CA LYS A 443 -19.19 23.19 -21.22
C LYS A 443 -19.43 23.18 -19.70
N MET A 444 -18.42 23.59 -18.92
CA MET A 444 -18.55 23.64 -17.46
C MET A 444 -19.70 24.58 -17.02
N VAL A 445 -19.83 25.74 -17.64
CA VAL A 445 -20.90 26.71 -17.29
C VAL A 445 -22.26 26.25 -17.81
N GLN A 446 -22.38 25.90 -19.09
CA GLN A 446 -23.66 25.67 -19.76
C GLN A 446 -24.26 24.29 -19.45
N GLU A 447 -23.44 23.24 -19.47
CA GLU A 447 -23.92 21.87 -19.29
C GLU A 447 -23.83 21.43 -17.83
N HIS A 448 -22.75 21.81 -17.14
CA HIS A 448 -22.46 21.37 -15.77
C HIS A 448 -22.80 22.40 -14.69
N ARG A 449 -23.39 23.54 -15.08
CA ARG A 449 -23.90 24.58 -14.18
C ARG A 449 -22.84 25.13 -13.20
N ALA A 450 -21.60 25.24 -13.66
CA ALA A 450 -20.55 25.93 -12.94
C ALA A 450 -20.86 27.44 -12.86
N ASP A 451 -20.79 28.01 -11.66
CA ASP A 451 -21.02 29.42 -11.43
C ASP A 451 -19.79 30.25 -11.84
N ILE A 452 -19.93 30.95 -12.97
CA ILE A 452 -18.90 31.86 -13.51
C ILE A 452 -18.61 33.06 -12.59
N ASN A 453 -19.54 33.38 -11.69
CA ASN A 453 -19.46 34.52 -10.78
C ASN A 453 -19.20 34.10 -9.33
N LEU A 454 -18.74 32.86 -9.10
CA LEU A 454 -18.42 32.35 -7.77
C LEU A 454 -17.33 33.21 -7.10
N ASP A 455 -17.72 33.95 -6.07
CA ASP A 455 -16.80 34.76 -5.29
C ASP A 455 -16.12 33.94 -4.18
N ALA A 456 -14.94 33.40 -4.50
CA ALA A 456 -14.13 32.63 -3.55
C ALA A 456 -13.73 33.43 -2.30
N ASN A 457 -13.77 34.77 -2.33
CA ASN A 457 -13.43 35.62 -1.19
C ASN A 457 -14.48 35.59 -0.07
N GLN A 458 -15.70 35.13 -0.37
CA GLN A 458 -16.74 34.88 0.64
C GLN A 458 -16.44 33.63 1.48
N PHE A 459 -15.53 32.76 1.01
CA PHE A 459 -15.09 31.58 1.74
C PHE A 459 -13.89 31.95 2.63
N PRO A 460 -13.97 31.68 3.94
CA PRO A 460 -12.86 31.91 4.85
C PRO A 460 -11.70 30.95 4.57
N SER A 461 -10.47 31.35 4.90
CA SER A 461 -9.28 30.52 4.67
C SER A 461 -8.54 30.28 5.99
N PRO A 462 -7.95 29.10 6.23
CA PRO A 462 -7.13 28.85 7.42
C PRO A 462 -5.84 29.68 7.45
N GLN A 463 -5.49 30.32 6.33
CA GLN A 463 -4.30 31.16 6.18
C GLN A 463 -4.68 32.51 5.56
N ILE A 464 -3.81 33.51 5.68
CA ILE A 464 -4.00 34.78 4.96
C ILE A 464 -3.89 34.49 3.46
N ARG A 465 -4.97 34.74 2.72
CA ARG A 465 -5.05 34.47 1.28
C ARG A 465 -5.12 35.79 0.51
N ALA A 466 -4.39 35.87 -0.61
CA ALA A 466 -4.52 36.99 -1.53
C ALA A 466 -5.96 37.12 -2.04
N TYR A 467 -6.38 38.34 -2.39
CA TYR A 467 -7.66 38.56 -3.05
C TYR A 467 -7.73 37.71 -4.32
N VAL A 468 -8.84 36.99 -4.51
CA VAL A 468 -9.09 36.17 -5.70
C VAL A 468 -9.95 36.99 -6.66
N PRO A 469 -9.40 37.47 -7.79
CA PRO A 469 -10.20 38.28 -8.72
C PRO A 469 -11.21 37.43 -9.48
N SER A 470 -12.32 38.06 -9.86
CA SER A 470 -13.35 37.47 -10.71
C SER A 470 -12.76 37.02 -12.05
N ILE A 471 -13.40 36.03 -12.68
CA ILE A 471 -12.96 35.54 -13.99
C ILE A 471 -12.99 36.68 -15.02
N LYS A 472 -13.99 37.56 -14.93
CA LYS A 472 -14.10 38.76 -15.78
C LYS A 472 -12.91 39.70 -15.57
N TRP A 473 -12.57 40.05 -14.33
CA TRP A 473 -11.45 40.93 -14.03
C TRP A 473 -10.14 40.40 -14.59
N ARG A 474 -9.90 39.09 -14.42
CA ARG A 474 -8.70 38.41 -14.93
C ARG A 474 -8.63 38.47 -16.45
N ALA A 475 -9.74 38.17 -17.12
CA ALA A 475 -9.80 38.20 -18.56
C ALA A 475 -9.62 39.62 -19.10
N ASP A 476 -10.33 40.62 -18.57
CA ASP A 476 -10.29 42.01 -19.04
C ASP A 476 -8.86 42.59 -19.03
N ARG A 477 -8.05 42.23 -18.03
CA ARG A 477 -6.64 42.62 -17.90
C ARG A 477 -5.67 41.80 -18.75
N ALA A 478 -6.07 40.65 -19.28
CA ALA A 478 -5.23 39.85 -20.15
C ALA A 478 -5.18 40.44 -21.57
N GLN A 479 -3.97 40.51 -22.15
CA GLN A 479 -3.73 41.01 -23.50
C GLN A 479 -3.88 39.90 -24.54
N GLY A 480 -4.54 40.18 -25.68
CA GLY A 480 -4.65 39.25 -26.80
C GLY A 480 -5.75 38.18 -26.73
N PHE A 481 -6.53 38.10 -25.64
CA PHE A 481 -7.58 37.09 -25.44
C PHE A 481 -9.00 37.59 -25.76
N THR A 482 -9.18 38.29 -26.87
CA THR A 482 -10.48 38.91 -27.25
C THR A 482 -11.62 37.91 -27.37
N HIS A 483 -11.36 36.72 -27.91
CA HIS A 483 -12.37 35.67 -28.02
C HIS A 483 -12.85 35.19 -26.65
N PHE A 484 -11.92 34.90 -25.75
CA PHE A 484 -12.25 34.44 -24.40
C PHE A 484 -12.98 35.52 -23.57
N LYS A 485 -12.60 36.80 -23.71
CA LYS A 485 -13.36 37.93 -23.12
C LYS A 485 -14.82 37.91 -23.55
N ARG A 486 -15.07 37.78 -24.86
CA ARG A 486 -16.43 37.70 -25.40
C ARG A 486 -17.18 36.49 -24.86
N ILE A 487 -16.53 35.34 -24.72
CA ILE A 487 -17.15 34.15 -24.11
C ILE A 487 -17.61 34.44 -22.67
N ILE A 488 -16.78 35.12 -21.88
CA ILE A 488 -17.14 35.47 -20.49
C ILE A 488 -18.35 36.40 -20.45
N GLU A 489 -18.41 37.39 -21.35
CA GLU A 489 -19.55 38.30 -21.47
C GLU A 489 -20.82 37.57 -21.91
N GLU A 490 -20.74 36.72 -22.93
CA GLU A 490 -21.84 35.87 -23.42
C GLU A 490 -22.39 34.95 -22.32
N LEU A 491 -21.52 34.46 -21.43
CA LEU A 491 -21.89 33.62 -20.29
C LEU A 491 -22.31 34.42 -19.05
N GLY A 492 -22.38 35.75 -19.13
CA GLY A 492 -22.85 36.61 -18.04
C GLY A 492 -21.86 36.79 -16.90
N GLY A 493 -20.56 36.70 -17.17
CA GLY A 493 -19.50 36.97 -16.21
C GLY A 493 -19.48 38.44 -15.76
N ARG A 494 -19.23 38.66 -14.47
CA ARG A 494 -19.30 39.98 -13.81
C ARG A 494 -18.07 40.20 -12.95
N LEU A 495 -17.81 41.48 -12.68
CA LEU A 495 -16.84 41.87 -11.66
C LEU A 495 -17.44 41.62 -10.28
N HIS A 496 -16.60 41.25 -9.31
CA HIS A 496 -17.02 41.22 -7.91
C HIS A 496 -17.23 42.65 -7.41
N GLN A 497 -18.06 42.83 -6.38
CA GLN A 497 -18.35 44.15 -5.82
C GLN A 497 -17.08 44.89 -5.38
N ALA A 498 -16.14 44.18 -4.75
CA ALA A 498 -14.87 44.74 -4.31
C ALA A 498 -13.98 45.25 -5.47
N GLU A 499 -14.15 44.72 -6.69
CA GLU A 499 -13.41 45.17 -7.87
C GLU A 499 -14.01 46.44 -8.46
N LEU A 500 -15.34 46.59 -8.39
CA LEU A 500 -16.05 47.80 -8.78
C LEU A 500 -15.75 48.95 -7.82
N ASP A 501 -15.74 48.67 -6.52
CA ASP A 501 -15.52 49.65 -5.46
C ASP A 501 -14.03 49.93 -5.21
N ASN A 502 -13.13 49.20 -5.88
CA ASN A 502 -11.69 49.23 -5.67
C ASN A 502 -11.28 48.96 -4.19
N THR A 503 -12.01 48.08 -3.52
CA THR A 503 -11.80 47.66 -2.13
C THR A 503 -11.23 46.24 -2.03
N MET A 504 -10.48 45.80 -3.05
CA MET A 504 -9.88 44.46 -3.12
C MET A 504 -8.91 44.25 -1.94
N ALA A 505 -9.31 43.43 -0.97
CA ALA A 505 -8.53 43.13 0.23
C ALA A 505 -8.22 41.63 0.34
N ARG A 506 -7.14 41.30 1.06
CA ARG A 506 -6.79 39.91 1.38
C ARG A 506 -7.88 39.28 2.25
N THR A 507 -8.17 37.99 2.05
CA THR A 507 -9.01 37.24 2.98
C THR A 507 -8.20 37.01 4.27
N PRO A 508 -8.69 37.47 5.44
CA PRO A 508 -8.00 37.23 6.70
C PRO A 508 -8.04 35.74 7.06
N ALA A 509 -7.04 35.29 7.82
CA ALA A 509 -7.02 33.92 8.32
C ALA A 509 -8.15 33.70 9.34
N SER A 510 -8.90 32.63 9.15
CA SER A 510 -9.90 32.11 10.07
C SER A 510 -9.56 30.63 10.28
N PRO A 511 -8.86 30.27 11.37
CA PRO A 511 -8.39 28.91 11.56
C PRO A 511 -9.56 27.97 11.85
N PHE A 512 -9.60 26.84 11.14
CA PHE A 512 -10.49 25.73 11.42
C PHE A 512 -9.65 24.56 11.94
N PRO A 513 -10.03 23.92 13.06
CA PRO A 513 -9.26 22.82 13.60
C PRO A 513 -9.44 21.58 12.72
N ASP A 514 -8.47 21.33 11.84
CA ASP A 514 -8.39 20.07 11.09
C ASP A 514 -8.21 18.90 12.06
N GLN A 515 -8.97 17.83 11.83
CA GLN A 515 -8.84 16.57 12.56
C GLN A 515 -8.58 15.45 11.57
N ARG A 516 -7.63 14.58 11.92
CA ARG A 516 -7.26 13.42 11.11
C ARG A 516 -8.41 12.41 11.10
N HIS A 517 -8.56 11.71 9.97
CA HIS A 517 -9.51 10.60 9.82
C HIS A 517 -10.98 10.97 10.05
N LEU A 518 -11.34 12.26 9.94
CA LEU A 518 -12.73 12.64 9.96
C LEU A 518 -13.47 12.00 8.78
N PRO A 519 -14.58 11.28 9.01
CA PRO A 519 -15.35 10.66 7.92
C PRO A 519 -16.03 11.71 7.02
N GLN A 520 -16.23 12.92 7.55
CA GLN A 520 -16.76 14.09 6.87
C GLN A 520 -16.41 15.36 7.63
N LEU A 521 -16.50 16.52 6.96
CA LEU A 521 -16.36 17.81 7.64
C LEU A 521 -17.54 18.06 8.59
N PRO A 522 -17.38 18.80 9.70
CA PRO A 522 -18.51 19.23 10.51
C PRO A 522 -19.54 20.01 9.67
N ALA A 523 -20.85 19.86 9.93
CA ALA A 523 -21.89 20.48 9.11
C ALA A 523 -21.82 22.03 9.07
N ASN A 524 -21.23 22.65 10.09
CA ASN A 524 -20.99 24.09 10.16
C ASN A 524 -19.66 24.53 9.55
N HIS A 525 -18.86 23.59 9.02
CA HIS A 525 -17.59 23.92 8.36
C HIS A 525 -17.88 24.63 7.02
N PRO A 526 -17.15 25.71 6.67
CA PRO A 526 -17.45 26.52 5.48
C PRO A 526 -17.30 25.76 4.15
N TYR A 527 -16.47 24.72 4.16
CA TYR A 527 -16.25 23.84 3.01
C TYR A 527 -17.09 22.56 3.05
N ALA A 528 -17.92 22.35 4.07
CA ALA A 528 -18.82 21.20 4.11
C ALA A 528 -19.85 21.29 2.98
N MET A 529 -20.09 20.15 2.36
CA MET A 529 -21.16 20.01 1.37
C MET A 529 -22.49 19.75 2.09
N PRO A 530 -23.65 20.07 1.47
CA PRO A 530 -24.93 19.62 2.00
C PRO A 530 -24.97 18.10 2.08
N GLY A 531 -25.53 17.52 3.16
CA GLY A 531 -25.76 16.08 3.22
C GLY A 531 -26.62 15.60 2.05
N PRO A 532 -26.31 14.45 1.42
CA PRO A 532 -25.29 13.44 1.75
C PRO A 532 -23.89 13.68 1.14
N PHE A 533 -23.67 14.82 0.47
CA PHE A 533 -22.44 15.06 -0.29
C PHE A 533 -21.21 15.39 0.54
N ASN A 534 -21.37 15.45 1.86
CA ASN A 534 -20.28 15.62 2.80
C ASN A 534 -19.69 14.29 3.26
N ASP A 535 -20.47 13.20 3.18
CA ASP A 535 -20.11 11.88 3.68
C ASP A 535 -19.17 11.16 2.70
N ALA A 536 -18.32 10.26 3.18
CA ALA A 536 -17.46 9.46 2.31
C ALA A 536 -18.23 8.50 1.38
N PHE A 537 -19.46 8.14 1.78
CA PHE A 537 -20.38 7.31 1.03
C PHE A 537 -21.75 7.97 0.95
N VAL A 538 -22.39 7.89 -0.21
CA VAL A 538 -23.75 8.40 -0.43
C VAL A 538 -24.75 7.32 -0.01
N PRO A 539 -25.50 7.50 1.09
CA PRO A 539 -26.53 6.55 1.49
C PRO A 539 -27.64 6.47 0.43
N LEU A 540 -28.44 5.41 0.46
CA LEU A 540 -29.61 5.28 -0.42
C LEU A 540 -30.55 6.47 -0.19
N SER A 541 -31.00 7.10 -1.26
CA SER A 541 -31.99 8.19 -1.16
C SER A 541 -33.33 7.65 -0.67
N PRO A 542 -34.21 8.49 -0.12
CA PRO A 542 -35.56 8.06 0.30
C PRO A 542 -36.35 7.37 -0.82
N THR A 543 -36.20 7.84 -2.06
CA THR A 543 -36.83 7.26 -3.25
C THR A 543 -36.25 5.88 -3.58
N GLU A 544 -34.94 5.72 -3.49
CA GLU A 544 -34.25 4.43 -3.70
C GLU A 544 -34.60 3.42 -2.59
N VAL A 545 -34.68 3.85 -1.34
CA VAL A 545 -35.10 3.01 -0.20
C VAL A 545 -36.54 2.51 -0.42
N ALA A 546 -37.46 3.41 -0.79
CA ALA A 546 -38.84 3.03 -1.09
C ALA A 546 -38.93 2.03 -2.25
N ALA A 547 -38.18 2.25 -3.33
CA ALA A 547 -38.12 1.34 -4.47
C ALA A 547 -37.57 -0.04 -4.09
N ARG A 548 -36.52 -0.09 -3.26
CA ARG A 548 -35.92 -1.34 -2.78
C ARG A 548 -36.88 -2.13 -1.89
N SER A 549 -37.55 -1.45 -0.96
CA SER A 549 -38.58 -2.05 -0.10
C SER A 549 -39.74 -2.60 -0.92
N ALA A 550 -40.22 -1.86 -1.93
CA ALA A 550 -41.27 -2.34 -2.83
C ALA A 550 -40.85 -3.53 -3.70
N ALA A 551 -39.59 -3.57 -4.15
CA ALA A 551 -39.05 -4.72 -4.88
C ALA A 551 -38.92 -5.96 -3.98
N GLN A 552 -38.49 -5.79 -2.73
CA GLN A 552 -38.41 -6.86 -1.75
C GLN A 552 -39.79 -7.41 -1.39
N ALA A 553 -40.78 -6.54 -1.16
CA ALA A 553 -42.16 -6.93 -0.92
C ALA A 553 -42.74 -7.75 -2.10
N ARG A 554 -42.47 -7.34 -3.35
CA ARG A 554 -42.86 -8.10 -4.55
C ARG A 554 -42.20 -9.48 -4.60
N ARG A 555 -40.91 -9.60 -4.27
CA ARG A 555 -40.22 -10.90 -4.20
C ARG A 555 -40.84 -11.81 -3.14
N HIS A 556 -41.12 -11.30 -1.95
CA HIS A 556 -41.78 -12.07 -0.89
C HIS A 556 -43.20 -12.49 -1.29
N HIS A 557 -43.95 -11.62 -1.96
CA HIS A 557 -45.27 -11.96 -2.47
C HIS A 557 -45.22 -13.08 -3.51
N VAL A 558 -44.29 -12.99 -4.47
CA VAL A 558 -44.08 -14.06 -5.48
C VAL A 558 -43.65 -15.36 -4.81
N GLN A 559 -42.71 -15.33 -3.87
CA GLN A 559 -42.30 -16.53 -3.12
C GLN A 559 -43.44 -17.14 -2.31
N ALA A 560 -44.29 -16.30 -1.70
CA ALA A 560 -45.47 -16.76 -0.97
C ALA A 560 -46.52 -17.36 -1.91
N GLN A 561 -46.74 -16.77 -3.09
CA GLN A 561 -47.59 -17.36 -4.13
C GLN A 561 -47.03 -18.68 -4.66
N THR A 562 -45.72 -18.77 -4.90
CA THR A 562 -45.08 -20.02 -5.32
C THR A 562 -45.20 -21.10 -4.25
N ARG A 563 -44.99 -20.75 -2.97
CA ARG A 563 -45.20 -21.70 -1.86
C ARG A 563 -46.66 -22.13 -1.74
N ALA A 564 -47.62 -21.21 -1.83
CA ALA A 564 -49.04 -21.53 -1.81
C ALA A 564 -49.48 -22.39 -3.01
N LEU A 565 -48.90 -22.17 -4.20
CA LEU A 565 -49.11 -23.02 -5.38
C LEU A 565 -48.52 -24.42 -5.17
N VAL A 566 -47.35 -24.54 -4.54
CA VAL A 566 -46.75 -25.85 -4.23
C VAL A 566 -47.54 -26.59 -3.15
N GLU A 567 -47.98 -25.89 -2.09
CA GLU A 567 -48.76 -26.47 -0.99
C GLU A 567 -50.21 -26.84 -1.38
N THR A 568 -50.83 -26.12 -2.33
CA THR A 568 -52.16 -26.48 -2.86
C THR A 568 -52.12 -27.65 -3.87
N HIS A 569 -50.95 -27.96 -4.43
CA HIS A 569 -50.79 -28.95 -5.50
C HIS A 569 -50.18 -30.30 -5.11
N ASP A 570 -50.03 -30.60 -3.81
CA ASP A 570 -49.82 -31.97 -3.29
C ASP A 570 -51.03 -32.92 -3.56
N SER A 571 -51.98 -32.54 -4.42
CA SER A 571 -53.20 -33.31 -4.73
C SER A 571 -53.46 -33.63 -6.21
N GLY A 572 -52.56 -33.34 -7.16
CA GLY A 572 -52.80 -33.77 -8.55
C GLY A 572 -51.72 -33.39 -9.56
N SER A 573 -51.21 -34.38 -10.30
CA SER A 573 -50.12 -34.25 -11.28
C SER A 573 -50.50 -33.41 -12.49
N ILE A 574 -49.68 -32.40 -12.86
CA ILE A 574 -49.73 -31.82 -14.21
C ILE A 574 -48.32 -31.55 -14.77
N ASP A 575 -48.29 -31.72 -16.09
CA ASP A 575 -47.25 -31.84 -17.11
C ASP A 575 -46.12 -30.79 -17.10
N GLN A 576 -44.92 -31.25 -17.45
CA GLN A 576 -43.64 -30.52 -17.49
C GLN A 576 -43.68 -29.27 -18.38
N GLN A 577 -44.63 -29.21 -19.33
CA GLN A 577 -44.82 -28.07 -20.22
C GLN A 577 -45.29 -26.80 -19.49
N THR A 578 -46.17 -26.90 -18.50
CA THR A 578 -46.74 -25.72 -17.80
C THR A 578 -45.70 -25.03 -16.91
N PHE A 579 -44.83 -25.80 -16.25
CA PHE A 579 -43.73 -25.27 -15.44
C PHE A 579 -42.70 -24.54 -16.30
N THR A 580 -42.46 -25.05 -17.51
CA THR A 580 -41.51 -24.45 -18.46
C THR A 580 -42.04 -23.11 -19.01
N THR A 581 -43.35 -23.01 -19.28
CA THR A 581 -44.00 -21.76 -19.75
C THR A 581 -44.03 -20.67 -18.68
N PHE A 582 -44.24 -21.02 -17.40
CA PHE A 582 -44.21 -20.06 -16.29
C PHE A 582 -42.80 -19.54 -16.00
N TRP A 583 -41.78 -20.40 -16.14
CA TRP A 583 -40.37 -19.99 -15.95
C TRP A 583 -39.86 -19.11 -17.10
N THR A 584 -40.38 -19.28 -18.32
CA THR A 584 -40.08 -18.38 -19.45
C THR A 584 -40.75 -17.01 -19.32
N SER A 585 -41.94 -16.90 -18.73
CA SER A 585 -42.57 -15.58 -18.47
C SER A 585 -41.85 -14.77 -17.38
N LEU A 586 -41.16 -15.43 -16.45
CA LEU A 586 -40.32 -14.79 -15.43
C LEU A 586 -39.03 -14.17 -15.99
N ASN A 587 -38.53 -14.66 -17.12
CA ASN A 587 -37.34 -14.14 -17.80
C ASN A 587 -37.66 -13.25 -19.02
N GLY A 588 -38.94 -13.13 -19.39
CA GLY A 588 -39.42 -12.46 -20.60
C GLY A 588 -39.78 -10.97 -20.44
N ALA A 589 -39.22 -10.25 -19.46
CA ALA A 589 -39.41 -8.80 -19.31
C ALA A 589 -38.05 -8.06 -19.25
N SER A 590 -37.14 -8.41 -20.15
CA SER A 590 -36.15 -7.45 -20.65
C SER A 590 -36.22 -7.49 -22.17
N HIS A 591 -37.07 -6.64 -22.74
CA HIS A 591 -36.96 -6.03 -24.08
C HIS A 591 -38.36 -5.58 -24.52
N THR A 592 -38.63 -4.27 -24.39
CA THR A 592 -39.33 -3.45 -25.39
C THR A 592 -39.28 -1.99 -24.92
N GLY A 593 -38.79 -1.09 -25.79
CA GLY A 593 -38.86 0.37 -25.65
C GLY A 593 -37.51 1.04 -25.49
#